data_AF-A0A5C4LYQ9-F1
#
_entry.id   AF-A0A5C4LYQ9-F1
#
_cell.length_a   1.000
_cell.length_b   1.000
_cell.length_c   1.000
_cell.angle_alpha   90.00
_cell.angle_beta   90.00
_cell.angle_gamma   90.00
#
_symmetry.space_group_name_H-M   'P 1'
#
loop_
_entity.id
_entity.type
_entity.pdbx_description
1 polymer ?
#
loop_
_entity_poly.entity_id
_entity_poly.type
_entity_poly.pdbx_seq_one_letter_code
_entity_poly.pdbx_strand_id
1 'polypeptide(L)'
;MTEEATDTELDPANPEMPEEERRARAVRTVAASAHDAEDLVELLDMLGLKATDVLPQPERPKLPRQRSKHLSIAELGAMLEAAGLQHS
;
A
#
# COMPACT_ATOMS: atom_id res chain seq x y z
N MET A 1 31.38 4.29 34.90
CA MET A 1 30.03 4.84 34.69
C MET A 1 30.04 5.49 33.33
N THR A 2 29.63 4.75 32.31
CA THR A 2 29.47 5.23 30.94
C THR A 2 28.10 4.77 30.51
N GLU A 3 27.17 5.73 30.55
CA GLU A 3 25.87 5.65 29.95
C GLU A 3 26.07 5.83 28.44
N GLU A 4 25.77 4.81 27.63
CA GLU A 4 25.48 5.03 26.22
C GLU A 4 24.41 4.02 25.80
N ALA A 5 23.16 4.46 25.91
CA ALA A 5 22.00 3.75 25.43
C ALA A 5 21.99 3.79 23.90
N THR A 6 22.15 2.64 23.26
CA THR A 6 21.75 2.43 21.86
C THR A 6 21.04 1.08 21.78
N ASP A 7 19.84 1.05 22.36
CA ASP A 7 18.97 -0.12 22.30
C ASP A 7 17.68 0.27 21.54
N THR A 8 17.32 -0.60 20.60
CA THR A 8 16.05 -0.67 19.86
C THR A 8 15.91 0.19 18.58
N GLU A 9 16.49 -0.36 17.51
CA GLU A 9 15.89 -0.60 16.17
C GLU A 9 14.60 0.19 15.82
N LEU A 10 14.75 1.31 15.08
CA LEU A 10 13.68 2.00 14.33
C LEU A 10 13.71 1.52 12.87
N ASP A 11 12.65 0.90 12.38
CA ASP A 11 12.51 0.45 10.99
C ASP A 11 12.56 1.65 9.99
N PRO A 12 13.24 1.50 8.82
CA PRO A 12 14.01 2.55 8.16
C PRO A 12 13.45 2.92 6.76
N ALA A 13 12.28 3.56 6.68
CA ALA A 13 11.66 3.85 5.37
C ALA A 13 11.15 5.28 5.13
N ASN A 14 11.73 6.29 5.79
CA ASN A 14 12.10 7.61 5.25
C ASN A 14 12.22 8.65 6.39
N PRO A 15 13.43 9.06 6.80
CA PRO A 15 13.62 10.05 7.86
C PRO A 15 13.13 11.47 7.48
N GLU A 16 12.74 11.72 6.22
CA GLU A 16 12.34 13.05 5.73
C GLU A 16 10.83 13.28 5.62
N MET A 17 9.99 12.28 5.91
CA MET A 17 8.53 12.46 5.76
C MET A 17 7.97 13.33 6.91
N PRO A 18 7.28 14.44 6.60
CA PRO A 18 6.62 15.28 7.59
C PRO A 18 5.69 14.47 8.50
N GLU A 19 5.59 14.86 9.76
CA GLU A 19 4.81 14.14 10.78
C GLU A 19 3.33 14.01 10.38
N GLU A 20 2.75 15.07 9.82
CA GLU A 20 1.37 15.08 9.32
C GLU A 20 1.15 14.06 8.20
N GLU A 21 2.10 13.95 7.28
CA GLU A 21 2.04 12.98 6.19
C GLU A 21 2.20 11.54 6.69
N ARG A 22 3.05 11.35 7.70
CA ARG A 22 3.22 10.06 8.37
C ARG A 22 1.93 9.60 9.06
N ARG A 23 1.26 10.49 9.79
CA ARG A 23 -0.04 10.23 10.43
C ARG A 23 -1.10 9.92 9.38
N ALA A 24 -1.19 10.71 8.31
CA ALA A 24 -2.11 10.46 7.20
C ALA A 24 -1.89 9.11 6.52
N ARG A 25 -0.63 8.73 6.34
CA ARG A 25 -0.29 7.41 5.80
C ARG A 25 -0.71 6.30 6.76
N ALA A 26 -0.43 6.44 8.05
CA ALA A 26 -0.83 5.47 9.06
C ALA A 26 -2.34 5.28 9.10
N VAL A 27 -3.12 6.38 9.16
CA VAL A 27 -4.60 6.33 9.13
C VAL A 27 -5.10 5.60 7.88
N ARG A 28 -4.53 5.87 6.70
CA ARG A 28 -4.91 5.17 5.45
C ARG A 28 -4.60 3.67 5.50
N THR A 29 -3.45 3.28 6.06
CA THR A 29 -3.07 1.87 6.21
C THR A 29 -4.00 1.14 7.16
N VAL A 30 -4.34 1.78 8.28
CA VAL A 30 -5.26 1.23 9.28
C VAL A 30 -6.67 1.11 8.69
N ALA A 31 -7.17 2.17 8.04
CA ALA A 31 -8.47 2.17 7.38
C ALA A 31 -8.60 1.11 6.27
N ALA A 32 -7.51 0.77 5.59
CA ALA A 32 -7.50 -0.29 4.58
C ALA A 32 -7.49 -1.70 5.18
N SER A 33 -7.04 -1.84 6.43
CA SER A 33 -6.91 -3.12 7.14
C SER A 33 -8.08 -3.41 8.08
N ALA A 34 -8.80 -2.37 8.52
CA ALA A 34 -9.93 -2.49 9.42
C ALA A 34 -11.11 -3.22 8.77
N HIS A 35 -11.76 -4.08 9.54
CA HIS A 35 -12.90 -4.88 9.07
C HIS A 35 -14.21 -4.10 9.09
N ASP A 36 -14.40 -3.26 10.10
CA ASP A 36 -15.57 -2.41 10.27
C ASP A 36 -15.22 -1.05 10.92
N ALA A 37 -16.25 -0.24 11.19
CA ALA A 37 -16.08 1.10 11.74
C ALA A 37 -15.68 1.11 13.22
N GLU A 38 -16.05 0.10 14.01
CA GLU A 38 -15.68 0.00 15.42
C GLU A 38 -14.21 -0.42 15.54
N ASP A 39 -13.81 -1.43 14.76
CA ASP A 39 -12.43 -1.89 14.62
C ASP A 39 -11.50 -0.77 14.17
N LEU A 40 -11.93 0.05 13.21
CA LEU A 40 -11.17 1.23 12.80
C LEU A 40 -10.96 2.22 13.94
N VAL A 41 -11.98 2.50 14.76
CA VAL A 41 -11.87 3.44 15.89
C VAL A 41 -10.90 2.90 16.93
N GLU A 42 -10.99 1.60 17.25
CA GLU A 42 -10.10 0.94 18.20
C GLU A 42 -8.64 0.98 17.74
N LEU A 43 -8.38 0.62 16.47
CA LEU A 43 -7.03 0.64 15.91
C LEU A 43 -6.44 2.06 15.85
N LEU A 44 -7.25 3.08 15.56
CA LEU A 44 -6.80 4.46 15.58
C LEU A 44 -6.46 4.94 16.99
N ASP A 45 -7.28 4.59 17.99
CA ASP A 45 -7.06 4.97 19.39
C ASP A 45 -5.80 4.31 19.96
N MET A 46 -5.59 3.02 19.68
CA MET A 46 -4.37 2.28 20.06
C MET A 46 -3.09 2.91 19.52
N LEU A 47 -3.16 3.52 18.33
CA LEU A 47 -2.04 4.15 17.65
C LEU A 47 -1.94 5.66 17.94
N GLY A 48 -2.85 6.22 18.74
CA GLY A 48 -2.93 7.66 19.02
C GLY A 48 -3.19 8.53 17.78
N LEU A 49 -3.83 7.95 16.76
CA LEU A 49 -4.14 8.59 15.48
C LEU A 49 -5.56 9.17 15.50
N LYS A 50 -5.79 10.23 14.73
CA LYS A 50 -7.14 10.77 14.53
C LYS A 50 -7.63 10.49 13.12
N ALA A 51 -8.92 10.17 12.99
CA ALA A 51 -9.57 10.03 11.69
C ALA A 51 -9.52 11.34 10.84
N THR A 52 -9.25 12.48 11.48
CA THR A 52 -9.06 13.78 10.81
C THR A 52 -7.67 13.96 10.22
N ASP A 53 -6.69 13.12 10.56
CA ASP A 53 -5.31 13.24 10.08
C ASP A 53 -5.16 12.78 8.61
N VAL A 54 -6.25 12.74 7.84
CA VAL A 54 -6.26 12.28 6.44
C VAL A 54 -5.94 13.45 5.50
N LEU A 55 -4.75 13.42 4.89
CA LEU A 55 -4.41 14.33 3.80
C LEU A 55 -5.25 14.02 2.54
N PRO A 56 -5.61 15.04 1.73
CA PRO A 56 -6.31 14.82 0.47
C PRO A 56 -5.53 13.84 -0.40
N GLN A 57 -6.22 12.82 -0.91
CA GLN A 57 -5.57 11.82 -1.78
C GLN A 57 -5.03 12.53 -3.03
N PRO A 58 -3.76 12.31 -3.41
CA PRO A 58 -3.27 12.76 -4.70
C PRO A 58 -4.14 12.12 -5.78
N GLU A 59 -4.63 12.93 -6.72
CA GLU A 59 -5.43 12.42 -7.84
C GLU A 59 -4.62 11.33 -8.55
N ARG A 60 -5.12 10.08 -8.52
CA ARG A 60 -4.46 9.00 -9.24
C ARG A 60 -4.53 9.33 -10.73
N PRO A 61 -3.41 9.30 -11.46
CA PRO A 61 -3.45 9.47 -12.91
C PRO A 61 -4.40 8.41 -13.48
N LYS A 62 -5.39 8.85 -14.25
CA LYS A 62 -6.30 7.96 -14.97
C LYS A 62 -5.48 7.24 -16.04
N LEU A 63 -4.88 6.10 -15.68
CA LEU A 63 -4.27 5.22 -16.66
C LEU A 63 -5.31 4.93 -17.74
N PRO A 64 -4.95 4.96 -19.03
CA PRO A 64 -5.87 4.61 -20.08
C PRO A 64 -6.42 3.21 -19.76
N ARG A 65 -7.75 3.07 -19.75
CA ARG A 65 -8.39 1.76 -19.60
C ARG A 65 -7.82 0.86 -20.68
N GLN A 66 -6.88 -0.01 -20.29
CA GLN A 66 -6.32 -0.99 -21.18
C GLN A 66 -7.47 -1.93 -21.50
N ARG A 67 -8.11 -1.71 -22.66
CA ARG A 67 -9.05 -2.67 -23.23
C ARG A 67 -8.28 -3.98 -23.33
N SER A 68 -8.60 -4.92 -22.45
CA SER A 68 -8.19 -6.31 -22.63
C SER A 68 -8.63 -6.68 -24.03
N LYS A 69 -7.68 -6.86 -24.95
CA LYS A 69 -7.98 -7.47 -26.24
C LYS A 69 -8.61 -8.81 -25.89
N HIS A 70 -9.86 -9.02 -26.26
CA HIS A 70 -10.49 -10.32 -26.18
C HIS A 70 -9.79 -11.18 -27.23
N LEU A 71 -8.65 -11.74 -26.84
CA LEU A 71 -7.93 -12.70 -27.66
C LEU A 71 -8.79 -13.96 -27.70
N SER A 72 -9.03 -14.44 -28.92
CA SER A 72 -9.58 -15.77 -29.09
C SER A 72 -8.61 -16.81 -28.52
N ILE A 73 -9.14 -17.97 -28.14
CA ILE A 73 -8.34 -19.10 -27.63
C ILE A 73 -7.22 -19.48 -28.63
N ALA A 74 -7.48 -19.35 -29.93
CA ALA A 74 -6.50 -19.60 -30.98
C ALA A 74 -5.34 -18.57 -30.96
N GLU A 75 -5.65 -17.28 -30.78
CA GLU A 75 -4.64 -16.23 -30.67
C GLU A 75 -3.82 -16.36 -29.38
N LEU A 76 -4.46 -16.76 -28.28
CA LEU A 76 -3.75 -17.09 -27.03
C LEU A 76 -2.80 -18.28 -27.22
N GLY A 77 -3.26 -19.34 -27.89
CA GLY A 77 -2.43 -20.51 -28.20
C GLY A 77 -1.20 -20.14 -29.04
N ALA A 78 -1.39 -19.36 -30.11
CA ALA A 78 -0.30 -18.89 -30.96
C ALA A 78 0.70 -18.01 -30.20
N MET A 79 0.24 -17.17 -29.26
CA MET A 79 1.13 -16.36 -28.43
C MET A 79 1.91 -17.21 -27.42
N LEU A 80 1.31 -18.25 -26.84
CA LEU A 80 1.98 -19.16 -25.92
C LEU A 80 3.05 -20.00 -26.63
N GLU A 81 2.75 -20.43 -27.87
CA GLU A 81 3.72 -21.11 -28.75
C GLU A 81 4.87 -20.17 -29.13
N ALA A 82 4.58 -18.94 -29.55
CA ALA A 82 5.59 -17.95 -29.88
C ALA A 82 6.44 -17.52 -28.67
N ALA A 83 5.87 -17.55 -27.46
CA ALA A 83 6.56 -17.25 -26.21
C ALA A 83 7.36 -18.44 -25.65
N GLY A 84 7.32 -19.61 -26.29
CA GLY A 84 8.04 -20.81 -25.85
C GLY A 84 7.51 -21.37 -24.52
N LEU A 85 6.28 -21.04 -24.13
CA LEU A 85 5.66 -21.48 -22.87
C LEU A 85 4.95 -22.85 -23.01
N GLN A 86 5.53 -23.75 -23.81
CA GLN A 86 5.14 -25.16 -23.77
C GLN A 86 6.11 -25.87 -22.83
N HIS A 87 5.62 -26.21 -21.64
CA HIS A 87 6.32 -27.05 -20.68
C HIS A 87 6.73 -28.37 -21.36
N SER A 88 8.00 -28.76 -21.12
CA SER A 88 8.55 -30.10 -21.30
C SER A 88 7.69 -31.19 -20.67
#